data_AF-A0A829PP84-F1
#
_entry.id   AF-A0A829PP84-F1
#
_cell.length_a   1.000
_cell.length_b   1.000
_cell.length_c   1.000
_cell.angle_alpha   90.00
_cell.angle_beta   90.00
_cell.angle_gamma   90.00
#
_symmetry.space_group_name_H-M   'P 1'
#
loop_
_entity.id
_entity.type
_entity.pdbx_description
1 polymer ?
#
loop_
_entity_poly.entity_id
_entity_poly.type
_entity_poly.pdbx_seq_one_letter_code
_entity_poly.pdbx_strand_id
1 'polypeptide(L)'
;MENAERRARMADNREKMMAGDEAYLLPRDKGPVRAFARDIVDSRRNVLGLFMPLALFLIFTMFAVPSVQVQMWMTPAMLVLMIVMIVDGIFVGRLVNKRVYERFPTSDEGGFKLGWYAASRASQLRKMRAPRPRVNRGEPV
;
A
#
# COMPACT_ATOMS: atom_id res chain seq x y z
N MET A 1 -6.23 30.31 -23.64
CA MET A 1 -5.28 29.22 -23.98
C MET A 1 -4.38 28.87 -22.79
N GLU A 2 -3.89 29.82 -21.99
CA GLU A 2 -3.01 29.59 -20.83
C GLU A 2 -3.54 28.55 -19.80
N ASN A 3 -4.82 28.57 -19.46
CA ASN A 3 -5.43 27.61 -18.53
C ASN A 3 -5.43 26.17 -19.07
N ALA A 4 -5.56 25.99 -20.40
CA ALA A 4 -5.56 24.67 -21.02
C ALA A 4 -4.14 24.08 -21.02
N GLU A 5 -3.14 24.88 -21.35
CA GLU A 5 -1.73 24.46 -21.28
C GLU A 5 -1.27 24.16 -19.86
N ARG A 6 -1.71 24.96 -18.87
CA ARG A 6 -1.42 24.70 -17.45
C ARG A 6 -2.00 23.37 -17.00
N ARG A 7 -3.24 23.06 -17.39
CA ARG A 7 -3.89 21.76 -17.12
C ARG A 7 -3.16 20.61 -17.83
N ALA A 8 -2.75 20.79 -19.08
CA ALA A 8 -1.99 19.78 -19.82
C ALA A 8 -0.63 19.48 -19.16
N ARG A 9 0.12 20.51 -18.76
CA ARG A 9 1.40 20.36 -18.03
C ARG A 9 1.21 19.65 -16.67
N MET A 10 0.14 19.97 -15.94
CA MET A 10 -0.18 19.28 -14.67
C MET A 10 -0.56 17.81 -14.89
N ALA A 11 -1.29 17.51 -15.96
CA ALA A 11 -1.66 16.14 -16.31
C ALA A 11 -0.44 15.30 -16.68
N ASP A 12 0.45 15.84 -17.52
CA ASP A 12 1.71 15.19 -17.93
C ASP A 12 2.64 14.94 -16.74
N ASN A 13 2.84 15.93 -15.87
CA ASN A 13 3.63 15.74 -14.64
C ASN A 13 3.05 14.68 -13.71
N ARG A 14 1.71 14.63 -13.59
CA ARG A 14 1.02 13.59 -12.82
C ARG A 14 1.20 12.22 -13.46
N GLU A 15 1.15 12.13 -14.78
CA GLU A 15 1.37 10.88 -15.51
C GLU A 15 2.79 10.35 -15.32
N LYS A 16 3.80 11.22 -15.44
CA LYS A 16 5.22 10.88 -15.18
C LYS A 16 5.46 10.42 -13.74
N MET A 17 4.86 11.11 -12.77
CA MET A 17 4.88 10.68 -11.36
C MET A 17 4.22 9.30 -11.18
N MET A 18 3.08 9.07 -11.84
CA MET A 18 2.37 7.79 -11.76
C MET A 18 3.11 6.66 -12.48
N ALA A 19 3.81 6.96 -13.57
CA ALA A 19 4.68 6.02 -14.30
C ALA A 19 5.92 5.63 -13.48
N GLY A 20 6.28 6.44 -12.48
CA GLY A 20 7.38 6.17 -11.58
C GLY A 20 8.71 6.76 -12.02
N ASP A 21 8.68 7.80 -12.87
CA ASP A 21 9.88 8.56 -13.28
C ASP A 21 10.54 9.20 -12.05
N GLU A 22 11.78 8.81 -11.76
CA GLU A 22 12.54 9.24 -10.57
C GLU A 22 12.66 10.75 -10.43
N ALA A 23 12.65 11.51 -11.53
CA ALA A 23 12.67 12.96 -11.50
C ALA A 23 11.42 13.54 -10.83
N TYR A 24 10.26 12.92 -11.06
CA TYR A 24 8.94 13.37 -10.62
C TYR A 24 8.41 12.65 -9.37
N LEU A 25 9.13 11.65 -8.86
CA LEU A 25 8.79 10.99 -7.60
C LEU A 25 8.91 11.94 -6.40
N LEU A 26 8.12 11.66 -5.36
CA LEU A 26 8.29 12.32 -4.06
C LEU A 26 9.62 11.86 -3.44
N PRO A 27 10.32 12.71 -2.66
CA PRO A 27 11.60 12.34 -2.03
C PRO A 27 11.56 11.04 -1.21
N ARG A 28 10.41 10.70 -0.62
CA ARG A 28 10.20 9.46 0.15
C ARG A 28 10.12 8.17 -0.70
N ASP A 29 9.82 8.32 -1.98
CA ASP A 29 9.58 7.23 -2.94
C ASP A 29 10.79 7.02 -3.89
N LYS A 30 11.77 7.93 -3.85
CA LYS A 30 13.00 7.91 -4.64
C LYS A 30 14.01 6.90 -4.11
N GLY A 31 14.88 6.44 -5.00
CA GLY A 31 16.05 5.61 -4.67
C GLY A 31 15.84 4.11 -4.91
N PRO A 32 16.95 3.37 -5.08
CA PRO A 32 16.92 1.95 -5.45
C PRO A 32 16.31 1.06 -4.35
N VAL A 33 16.52 1.41 -3.07
CA VAL A 33 15.94 0.70 -1.93
C VAL A 33 14.42 0.83 -1.90
N ARG A 34 13.89 2.05 -2.10
CA ARG A 34 12.45 2.29 -2.15
C ARG A 34 11.81 1.66 -3.37
N ALA A 35 12.47 1.70 -4.53
CA ALA A 35 12.00 0.99 -5.72
C ALA A 35 11.87 -0.52 -5.47
N PHE A 36 12.90 -1.15 -4.91
CA PHE A 36 12.87 -2.57 -4.58
C PHE A 36 11.81 -2.92 -3.53
N ALA A 37 11.66 -2.08 -2.49
CA ALA A 37 10.59 -2.24 -1.50
C ALA A 37 9.19 -2.16 -2.13
N ARG A 38 8.97 -1.26 -3.09
CA ARG A 38 7.71 -1.16 -3.85
C ARG A 38 7.44 -2.45 -4.61
N ASP A 39 8.43 -2.98 -5.31
CA ASP A 39 8.28 -4.20 -6.12
C ASP A 39 7.99 -5.43 -5.25
N ILE A 40 8.62 -5.56 -4.07
CA ILE A 40 8.30 -6.62 -3.10
C ILE A 40 6.86 -6.52 -2.60
N VAL A 41 6.37 -5.31 -2.31
CA VAL A 41 4.98 -5.12 -1.87
C VAL A 41 4.02 -5.40 -3.02
N ASP A 42 4.34 -4.98 -4.23
CA ASP A 42 3.45 -5.05 -5.40
C ASP A 42 3.36 -6.47 -6.00
N SER A 43 4.42 -7.28 -5.88
CA SER A 43 4.42 -8.70 -6.27
C SER A 43 3.57 -9.57 -5.36
N ARG A 44 3.27 -9.14 -4.12
CA ARG A 44 2.48 -9.92 -3.17
C ARG A 44 0.99 -9.64 -3.23
N ARG A 45 0.21 -10.65 -2.85
CA ARG A 45 -1.20 -10.46 -2.47
C ARG A 45 -1.22 -9.88 -1.06
N ASN A 46 -1.58 -8.60 -0.94
CA ASN A 46 -1.63 -7.92 0.35
C ASN A 46 -3.05 -7.97 0.88
N VAL A 47 -3.22 -8.51 2.09
CA VAL A 47 -4.51 -8.57 2.79
C VAL A 47 -4.88 -7.18 3.31
N LEU A 48 -3.86 -6.38 3.67
CA LEU A 48 -3.99 -4.98 4.07
C LEU A 48 -4.85 -4.12 3.14
N GLY A 49 -4.75 -4.35 1.82
CA GLY A 49 -5.52 -3.63 0.82
C GLY A 49 -7.04 -3.95 0.84
N LEU A 50 -7.45 -5.05 1.48
CA LEU A 50 -8.86 -5.42 1.65
C LEU A 50 -9.52 -4.76 2.87
N PHE A 51 -8.77 -4.01 3.69
CA PHE A 51 -9.33 -3.36 4.87
C PHE A 51 -10.56 -2.51 4.56
N MET A 52 -10.46 -1.58 3.61
CA MET A 52 -11.57 -0.68 3.26
C MET A 52 -12.80 -1.46 2.75
N PRO A 53 -12.71 -2.38 1.77
CA PRO A 53 -13.85 -3.21 1.36
C PRO A 53 -14.46 -4.03 2.50
N LEU A 54 -13.65 -4.66 3.35
CA LEU A 54 -14.13 -5.49 4.45
C LEU A 54 -14.79 -4.65 5.55
N ALA A 55 -14.21 -3.50 5.90
CA ALA A 55 -14.78 -2.58 6.87
C ALA A 55 -16.12 -2.03 6.38
N LEU A 56 -16.20 -1.61 5.11
CA LEU A 56 -17.46 -1.15 4.51
C LEU A 56 -18.51 -2.27 4.46
N PHE A 57 -18.11 -3.50 4.18
CA PHE A 57 -19.01 -4.65 4.22
C PHE A 57 -19.59 -4.89 5.61
N LEU A 58 -18.76 -4.84 6.66
CA LEU A 58 -19.21 -4.97 8.05
C LEU A 58 -20.15 -3.83 8.46
N ILE A 59 -19.80 -2.59 8.11
CA ILE A 59 -20.64 -1.41 8.37
C ILE A 59 -21.99 -1.55 7.64
N PHE A 60 -21.99 -1.93 6.38
CA PHE A 60 -23.22 -2.13 5.63
C PHE A 60 -24.09 -3.24 6.24
N THR A 61 -23.48 -4.35 6.65
CA THR A 61 -24.18 -5.46 7.33
C THR A 61 -24.83 -5.00 8.63
N MET A 62 -24.14 -4.15 9.40
CA MET A 62 -24.66 -3.58 10.64
C MET A 62 -25.96 -2.76 10.42
N PHE A 63 -26.04 -2.00 9.32
CA PHE A 63 -27.23 -1.21 9.00
C PHE A 63 -28.33 -2.01 8.30
N ALA A 64 -27.95 -2.96 7.43
CA ALA A 64 -28.89 -3.74 6.63
C ALA A 64 -29.61 -4.83 7.44
N VAL A 65 -29.02 -5.31 8.52
CA VAL A 65 -29.55 -6.43 9.32
C VAL A 65 -29.84 -5.96 10.76
N PRO A 66 -31.10 -5.57 11.08
CA PRO A 66 -31.49 -5.12 12.41
C PRO A 66 -31.69 -6.32 13.36
N SER A 67 -30.65 -7.12 13.57
CA SER A 67 -30.63 -8.24 14.51
C SER A 67 -29.66 -7.95 15.65
N VAL A 68 -30.13 -8.09 16.90
CA VAL A 68 -29.31 -7.90 18.11
C VAL A 68 -28.13 -8.88 18.13
N GLN A 69 -28.35 -10.12 17.71
CA GLN A 69 -27.29 -11.12 17.59
C GLN A 69 -26.22 -10.68 16.59
N VAL A 70 -26.61 -10.18 15.41
CA VAL A 70 -25.65 -9.70 14.40
C VAL A 70 -24.85 -8.51 14.93
N GLN A 71 -25.51 -7.54 15.56
CA GLN A 71 -24.85 -6.36 16.15
C GLN A 71 -23.85 -6.74 17.25
N MET A 72 -24.15 -7.73 18.08
CA MET A 72 -23.25 -8.24 19.11
C MET A 72 -21.93 -8.78 18.52
N TRP A 73 -21.99 -9.40 17.34
CA TRP A 73 -20.80 -9.92 16.64
C TRP A 73 -20.02 -8.85 15.86
N MET A 74 -20.58 -7.68 15.58
CA MET A 74 -19.90 -6.64 14.79
C MET A 74 -18.66 -6.07 15.49
N THR A 75 -18.75 -5.75 16.78
CA THR A 75 -17.61 -5.23 17.55
C THR A 75 -16.43 -6.21 17.58
N PRO A 76 -16.59 -7.49 18.00
CA PRO A 76 -15.47 -8.43 17.96
C PRO A 76 -14.98 -8.71 16.54
N ALA A 77 -15.86 -8.74 15.52
CA ALA A 77 -15.43 -8.89 14.13
C ALA A 77 -14.52 -7.75 13.66
N MET A 78 -14.86 -6.49 14.01
CA MET A 78 -14.02 -5.33 13.72
C MET A 78 -12.67 -5.37 14.44
N LEU A 79 -12.65 -5.83 15.70
CA LEU A 79 -11.40 -6.01 16.46
C LEU A 79 -10.51 -7.09 15.83
N VAL A 80 -11.08 -8.24 15.45
CA VAL A 80 -10.35 -9.30 14.76
C VAL A 80 -9.79 -8.79 13.42
N LEU A 81 -10.60 -8.07 12.64
CA LEU A 81 -10.16 -7.45 11.40
C LEU A 81 -8.95 -6.54 11.64
N MET A 82 -9.01 -5.66 12.64
CA MET A 82 -7.91 -4.76 12.98
C MET A 82 -6.64 -5.52 13.38
N ILE A 83 -6.75 -6.57 14.19
CA ILE A 83 -5.60 -7.41 14.59
C ILE A 83 -4.96 -8.07 13.37
N VAL A 84 -5.76 -8.66 12.48
CA VAL A 84 -5.27 -9.28 11.24
C VAL A 84 -4.52 -8.26 10.39
N MET A 85 -5.03 -7.02 10.28
CA MET A 85 -4.34 -5.96 9.54
C MET A 85 -3.01 -5.57 10.21
N ILE A 86 -2.97 -5.40 11.53
CA ILE A 86 -1.72 -5.08 12.24
C ILE A 86 -0.67 -6.18 12.00
N VAL A 87 -1.06 -7.44 12.11
CA VAL A 87 -0.17 -8.59 11.89
C VAL A 87 0.33 -8.62 10.44
N ASP A 88 -0.55 -8.44 9.44
CA ASP A 88 -0.14 -8.40 8.03
C ASP A 88 0.82 -7.23 7.76
N GLY A 89 0.55 -6.03 8.31
CA GLY A 89 1.43 -4.87 8.19
C GLY A 89 2.82 -5.10 8.75
N ILE A 90 2.91 -5.73 9.93
CA ILE A 90 4.19 -6.12 10.55
C ILE A 90 4.90 -7.17 9.69
N PHE A 91 4.19 -8.16 9.17
CA PHE A 91 4.74 -9.20 8.30
C PHE A 91 5.30 -8.62 6.99
N VAL A 92 4.57 -7.70 6.35
CA VAL A 92 5.04 -6.94 5.18
C VAL A 92 6.34 -6.21 5.51
N GLY A 93 6.34 -5.45 6.61
CA GLY A 93 7.49 -4.64 7.00
C GLY A 93 8.74 -5.48 7.30
N ARG A 94 8.57 -6.63 7.96
CA ARG A 94 9.68 -7.57 8.21
C ARG A 94 10.21 -8.22 6.94
N LEU A 95 9.32 -8.64 6.03
CA LEU A 95 9.74 -9.23 4.77
C LEU A 95 10.55 -8.24 3.92
N VAL A 96 10.05 -7.00 3.78
CA VAL A 96 10.74 -5.98 2.98
C VAL A 96 12.10 -5.66 3.57
N ASN A 97 12.19 -5.45 4.89
CA ASN A 97 13.47 -5.21 5.54
C ASN A 97 14.45 -6.36 5.31
N LYS A 98 14.03 -7.61 5.53
CA LYS A 98 14.89 -8.79 5.32
C LYS A 98 15.44 -8.83 3.89
N ARG A 99 14.58 -8.71 2.88
CA ARG A 99 14.97 -8.74 1.47
C ARG A 99 15.89 -7.57 1.10
N VAL A 100 15.64 -6.39 1.65
CA VAL A 100 16.45 -5.19 1.41
C VAL A 100 17.83 -5.34 2.02
N TYR A 101 17.95 -5.89 3.23
CA TYR A 101 19.26 -6.19 3.82
C TYR A 101 20.04 -7.23 2.99
N GLU A 102 19.36 -8.22 2.41
CA GLU A 102 19.99 -9.21 1.53
C GLU A 102 20.51 -8.58 0.21
N ARG A 103 19.78 -7.62 -0.38
CA ARG A 103 20.14 -7.01 -1.67
C ARG A 103 21.01 -5.75 -1.56
N PHE A 104 20.86 -4.99 -0.49
CA PHE A 104 21.54 -3.71 -0.25
C PHE A 104 22.21 -3.72 1.14
N PRO A 105 23.24 -4.55 1.36
CA PRO A 105 23.87 -4.73 2.67
C PRO A 105 24.56 -3.47 3.20
N THR A 106 24.92 -2.54 2.31
CA THR A 106 25.57 -1.27 2.64
C THR A 106 24.60 -0.09 2.79
N SER A 107 23.28 -0.31 2.65
CA SER A 107 22.30 0.77 2.73
C SER A 107 21.83 1.02 4.16
N ASP A 108 21.78 2.29 4.56
CA ASP A 108 21.21 2.73 5.83
C ASP A 108 19.67 2.88 5.80
N GLU A 109 19.06 2.66 4.63
CA GLU A 109 17.62 2.86 4.36
C GLU A 109 16.72 1.70 4.86
N GLY A 110 17.08 1.08 5.98
CA GLY A 110 16.34 -0.04 6.57
C GLY A 110 15.47 0.31 7.78
N GLY A 111 15.06 -0.72 8.50
CA GLY A 111 14.40 -0.64 9.80
C GLY A 111 12.93 -0.19 9.77
N PHE A 112 12.53 0.53 10.82
CA PHE A 112 11.13 0.88 11.05
C PHE A 112 10.55 1.80 9.96
N LYS A 113 11.33 2.78 9.48
CA LYS A 113 10.89 3.72 8.42
C LYS A 113 10.57 3.00 7.11
N LEU A 114 11.37 2.00 6.75
CA LEU A 114 11.15 1.20 5.54
C LEU A 114 9.96 0.25 5.72
N GLY A 115 9.86 -0.38 6.89
CA GLY A 115 8.74 -1.27 7.21
C GLY A 115 7.39 -0.54 7.22
N TRP A 116 7.35 0.65 7.82
CA TRP A 116 6.17 1.51 7.85
C TRP A 116 5.76 1.96 6.44
N TYR A 117 6.74 2.35 5.62
CA TYR A 117 6.51 2.68 4.21
C TYR A 117 5.89 1.50 3.44
N ALA A 118 6.46 0.31 3.59
CA ALA A 118 5.98 -0.90 2.94
C ALA A 118 4.55 -1.26 3.38
N ALA A 119 4.25 -1.18 4.68
CA ALA A 119 2.91 -1.40 5.22
C ALA A 119 1.91 -0.35 4.69
N SER A 120 2.27 0.93 4.69
CA SER A 120 1.43 2.01 4.16
C SER A 120 1.14 1.86 2.67
N ARG A 121 2.09 1.34 1.88
CA ARG A 121 1.84 0.99 0.47
C ARG A 121 0.94 -0.24 0.34
N ALA A 122 1.13 -1.24 1.20
CA ALA A 122 0.34 -2.47 1.17
C ALA A 122 -1.15 -2.24 1.47
N SER A 123 -1.48 -1.28 2.35
CA SER A 123 -2.85 -0.94 2.74
C SER A 123 -3.65 -0.25 1.63
N GLN A 124 -2.97 0.34 0.65
CA GLN A 124 -3.62 0.91 -0.52
C GLN A 124 -4.04 -0.20 -1.48
N LEU A 125 -5.27 -0.10 -2.01
CA LEU A 125 -5.73 -0.97 -3.10
C LEU A 125 -4.76 -0.86 -4.28
N ARG A 126 -4.40 -2.00 -4.89
CA ARG A 126 -3.39 -2.06 -5.97
C ARG A 126 -3.64 -1.06 -7.09
N LYS A 127 -4.91 -0.85 -7.48
CA LYS A 127 -5.31 0.10 -8.54
C LYS A 127 -5.14 1.57 -8.14
N MET A 128 -5.13 1.88 -6.85
CA MET A 128 -5.03 3.24 -6.30
C MET A 128 -3.60 3.59 -5.84
N ARG A 129 -2.66 2.65 -5.91
CA ARG A 129 -1.26 2.88 -5.50
C ARG A 129 -0.60 3.89 -6.43
N ALA A 130 0.04 4.88 -5.83
CA ALA A 130 0.93 5.82 -6.50
C ALA A 130 2.36 5.64 -5.94
N PRO A 131 3.40 5.53 -6.78
CA PRO A 131 3.39 5.29 -8.23
C PRO A 131 2.74 3.95 -8.59
N ARG A 132 2.38 3.76 -9.87
CA ARG A 132 1.77 2.51 -10.34
C ARG A 132 2.71 1.32 -10.07
N PRO A 133 2.15 0.13 -9.76
CA PRO A 133 2.94 -1.10 -9.67
C PRO A 133 3.71 -1.36 -10.97
N ARG A 134 5.01 -1.62 -10.87
CA ARG A 134 5.85 -2.04 -12.01
C ARG A 134 5.72 -3.53 -12.29
N VAL A 135 5.54 -4.31 -11.23
CA VAL A 135 5.46 -5.77 -11.26
C VAL A 135 4.03 -6.30 -11.04
N ASN A 136 3.80 -7.49 -11.57
CA ASN A 136 2.59 -8.26 -11.39
C ASN A 136 2.64 -9.14 -10.15
N ARG A 137 1.46 -9.56 -9.70
CA ARG A 137 1.35 -10.46 -8.54
C ARG A 137 2.00 -11.80 -8.88
N GLY A 138 2.89 -12.27 -8.02
CA GLY A 138 3.64 -13.52 -8.20
C GLY A 138 4.87 -13.38 -9.10
N GLU A 139 5.14 -12.19 -9.64
CA GLU A 139 6.38 -11.94 -10.39
C GLU A 139 7.58 -11.97 -9.43
N PRO A 140 8.70 -12.62 -9.81
CA PRO A 140 9.90 -12.63 -9.00
C PRO A 140 10.50 -11.22 -8.89
N VAL A 141 11.02 -10.89 -7.71
CA VAL A 141 11.58 -9.56 -7.37
C VAL A 141 12.93 -9.71 -6.70
#